data_AF-A0A494R2U5-F1
#
_entry.id   AF-A0A494R2U5-F1
#
_cell.length_a   1.000
_cell.length_b   1.000
_cell.length_c   1.000
_cell.angle_alpha   90.00
_cell.angle_beta   90.00
_cell.angle_gamma   90.00
#
_symmetry.space_group_name_H-M   'P 1'
#
loop_
_entity.id
_entity.type
_entity.pdbx_description
1 polymer ?
#
loop_
_entity_poly.entity_id
_entity_poly.type
_entity_poly.pdbx_seq_one_letter_code
_entity_poly.pdbx_strand_id
1 'polypeptide(L)' 'MNKQTISLARVAVVNGLQWQLFPVDFKTEEGTFSVYLYAINREHAAAILLELKETAVLRDGDLVGITRND' A
#
# COMPACT_ATOMS: atom_id res chain seq x y z
N MET A 1 0.73 16.95 19.85
CA MET A 1 0.63 15.82 18.89
C MET A 1 1.64 16.03 17.79
N ASN A 2 2.70 15.22 17.73
CA ASN A 2 3.62 15.24 16.58
C ASN A 2 2.88 14.63 15.39
N LYS A 3 2.61 15.45 14.35
CA LYS A 3 2.11 14.94 13.08
C LYS A 3 3.25 14.17 12.41
N GLN A 4 3.21 12.86 12.47
CA GLN A 4 4.09 12.02 11.67
C GLN A 4 3.51 11.95 10.26
N THR A 5 4.23 12.51 9.30
CA THR A 5 3.87 12.43 7.88
C THR A 5 4.50 11.18 7.28
N ILE A 6 3.66 10.30 6.75
CA ILE A 6 4.10 9.14 5.95
C ILE A 6 4.22 9.59 4.49
N SER A 7 5.36 9.34 3.85
CA SER A 7 5.58 9.62 2.43
C SER A 7 5.85 8.32 1.68
N LEU A 8 5.09 8.08 0.60
CA LEU A 8 5.24 6.92 -0.27
C LEU A 8 5.83 7.37 -1.60
N ALA A 9 6.87 6.69 -2.06
CA ALA A 9 7.47 6.99 -3.36
C ALA A 9 6.53 6.54 -4.48
N ARG A 10 6.25 7.40 -5.46
CA ARG A 10 5.39 7.03 -6.61
C ARG A 10 5.92 5.82 -7.38
N VAL A 11 7.25 5.68 -7.41
CA VAL A 11 7.97 4.61 -8.08
C VAL A 11 9.03 4.07 -7.13
N ALA A 12 9.20 2.76 -7.07
CA ALA A 12 10.25 2.09 -6.32
C ALA A 12 10.93 1.05 -7.22
N VAL A 13 12.26 0.99 -7.20
CA VAL A 13 13.00 -0.07 -7.91
C VAL A 13 13.42 -1.11 -6.88
N VAL A 14 12.92 -2.33 -7.04
CA VAL A 14 13.22 -3.46 -6.15
C VAL A 14 13.72 -4.61 -7.00
N ASN A 15 14.93 -5.10 -6.72
CA ASN A 15 15.56 -6.19 -7.47
C ASN A 15 15.60 -5.95 -9.00
N GLY A 16 15.85 -4.70 -9.42
CA GLY A 16 15.89 -4.32 -10.84
C GLY A 16 14.52 -4.17 -11.51
N LEU A 17 13.42 -4.40 -10.79
CA LEU A 17 12.06 -4.24 -11.30
C LEU A 17 11.46 -2.92 -10.81
N GLN A 18 10.81 -2.19 -11.72
CA GLN A 18 10.13 -0.95 -11.38
C GLN A 18 8.70 -1.24 -10.91
N TRP A 19 8.42 -0.84 -9.68
CA TRP A 19 7.10 -0.86 -9.06
C TRP A 19 6.54 0.56 -9.02
N GLN A 20 5.22 0.68 -9.17
CA GLN A 20 4.49 1.93 -9.16
C GLN A 20 3.38 1.86 -8.12
N LEU A 21 3.07 3.00 -7.51
CA LEU A 21 2.02 3.12 -6.52
C LEU A 21 0.65 3.28 -7.19
N PHE A 22 -0.29 2.39 -6.88
CA PHE A 22 -1.66 2.42 -7.35
C PHE A 22 -2.63 2.67 -6.18
N PRO A 23 -3.52 3.67 -6.27
CA PRO A 23 -4.57 3.86 -5.28
C PRO A 23 -5.67 2.81 -5.46
N VAL A 24 -6.20 2.33 -4.34
CA VAL A 24 -7.37 1.46 -4.28
C VAL A 24 -8.36 2.07 -3.31
N ASP A 25 -9.57 2.32 -3.80
CA ASP A 25 -10.69 2.77 -2.99
C ASP A 25 -11.63 1.60 -2.69
N PHE A 26 -12.11 1.51 -1.46
CA PHE A 26 -13.09 0.52 -1.04
C PHE A 26 -14.10 1.12 -0.07
N LYS A 27 -15.26 0.46 0.03
CA LYS A 27 -16.36 0.91 0.89
C LYS A 27 -16.58 -0.10 2.01
N THR A 28 -16.85 0.42 3.19
CA THR A 28 -17.41 -0.31 4.33
C THR A 28 -18.70 0.37 4.76
N GLU A 29 -19.37 -0.17 5.78
CA GLU A 29 -20.55 0.47 6.38
C GLU A 29 -20.21 1.85 6.99
N GLU A 30 -18.95 2.08 7.35
CA GLU A 30 -18.48 3.31 7.97
C GLU A 30 -18.09 4.41 6.95
N GLY A 31 -17.92 4.04 5.67
CA GLY A 31 -17.61 5.01 4.62
C GLY A 31 -16.69 4.49 3.52
N THR A 32 -16.03 5.42 2.83
CA THR A 32 -15.04 5.12 1.80
C THR A 32 -13.64 5.31 2.35
N PHE A 33 -12.79 4.31 2.13
CA PHE A 33 -11.41 4.28 2.57
C PHE A 33 -10.51 4.01 1.37
N SER A 34 -9.25 4.40 1.50
CA SER A 34 -8.26 4.20 0.45
C SER A 34 -7.00 3.56 1.01
N VAL A 35 -6.42 2.65 0.23
CA VAL A 35 -5.08 2.09 0.44
C VAL A 35 -4.24 2.26 -0.81
N TYR A 36 -2.94 2.11 -0.68
CA TYR A 36 -2.01 2.16 -1.81
C TYR A 36 -1.29 0.82 -1.95
N LEU A 37 -1.21 0.31 -3.17
CA LEU A 37 -0.49 -0.92 -3.50
C LEU A 37 0.65 -0.60 -4.46
N TYR A 38 1.83 -1.18 -4.21
CA TYR A 38 2.86 -1.22 -5.23
C TYR A 38 2.57 -2.36 -6.19
N ALA A 39 2.59 -2.09 -7.50
CA ALA A 39 2.51 -3.11 -8.54
C ALA A 39 3.33 -2.72 -9.77
N ILE A 40 3.57 -3.65 -10.68
CA ILE A 40 4.34 -3.43 -11.91
C ILE A 40 3.52 -2.63 -12.93
N ASN A 41 2.24 -2.97 -13.03
CA ASN A 41 1.25 -2.36 -13.92
C ASN A 41 -0.15 -2.50 -13.30
N ARG A 42 -1.18 -2.06 -14.03
CA ARG A 42 -2.56 -2.05 -13.52
C ARG A 42 -3.14 -3.44 -13.38
N GLU A 43 -2.83 -4.36 -14.30
CA GLU A 43 -3.28 -5.75 -14.24
C GLU A 43 -2.72 -6.45 -13.01
N HIS A 44 -1.43 -6.25 -12.72
CA HIS A 44 -0.78 -6.77 -11.53
C HIS A 44 -1.39 -6.15 -10.25
N ALA A 45 -1.71 -4.85 -10.25
CA ALA A 45 -2.39 -4.22 -9.12
C ALA A 45 -3.76 -4.86 -8.85
N ALA A 46 -4.52 -5.20 -9.89
CA ALA A 46 -5.80 -5.89 -9.76
C ALA A 46 -5.66 -7.31 -9.21
N ALA A 47 -4.62 -8.05 -9.62
CA ALA A 47 -4.30 -9.37 -9.08
C ALA A 47 -3.95 -9.30 -7.59
N ILE A 48 -3.06 -8.39 -7.19
CA ILE A 48 -2.71 -8.17 -5.77
C ILE A 48 -3.96 -7.79 -4.96
N LEU A 49 -4.85 -6.95 -5.51
CA LEU A 49 -6.09 -6.59 -4.83
C LEU A 49 -7.00 -7.80 -4.58
N LEU A 50 -7.08 -8.74 -5.53
CA LEU A 50 -7.86 -9.95 -5.35
C LEU A 50 -7.29 -10.81 -4.22
N GLU A 51 -5.97 -11.06 -4.26
CA GLU A 51 -5.28 -11.81 -3.21
C GLU A 51 -5.41 -11.14 -1.84
N LEU A 52 -5.33 -9.81 -1.78
CA LEU A 52 -5.47 -9.03 -0.55
C LEU A 52 -6.88 -9.21 0.06
N LYS A 53 -7.94 -9.20 -0.75
CA LYS A 53 -9.31 -9.44 -0.26
C LYS A 53 -9.48 -10.81 0.36
N GLU A 54 -8.72 -11.81 -0.09
CA GLU A 54 -8.81 -13.19 0.39
C GLU A 54 -7.92 -13.46 1.60
N THR A 55 -6.79 -12.75 1.71
CA THR A 55 -5.70 -13.14 2.63
C THR A 55 -5.33 -12.09 3.67
N ALA A 56 -5.85 -10.86 3.59
CA ALA A 56 -5.48 -9.80 4.51
C ALA A 56 -5.86 -10.13 5.96
N VAL A 57 -4.89 -9.96 6.85
CA VAL A 57 -5.05 -10.05 8.30
C VAL A 57 -4.48 -8.78 8.95
N LEU A 58 -5.08 -8.35 10.06
CA LEU A 58 -4.49 -7.30 10.87
C LEU A 58 -3.18 -7.83 11.48
N ARG A 59 -2.07 -7.09 11.30
CA ARG A 59 -0.82 -7.44 11.99
C ARG A 59 -0.94 -7.07 13.46
N ASP A 60 -0.36 -7.90 14.33
CA ASP A 60 -0.18 -7.56 15.74
C ASP A 60 0.83 -6.40 15.88
N GLY A 61 0.49 -5.45 16.74
CA GLY A 61 1.31 -4.28 17.07
C GLY A 61 0.90 -2.99 16.36
N ASP A 62 1.30 -1.86 16.95
CA ASP A 62 1.10 -0.54 16.35
C ASP A 62 2.18 -0.22 15.31
N LEU A 63 1.86 0.62 14.33
CA LEU A 63 2.84 1.13 13.37
C LEU A 63 3.86 2.01 14.11
N VAL A 64 5.08 1.49 14.32
CA VAL A 64 6.12 2.15 15.14
C VAL A 64 7.14 2.98 14.34
N GLY A 65 7.20 2.86 13.00
CA GLY A 65 8.04 3.72 12.15
C GLY A 65 8.36 3.14 10.77
N ILE A 66 8.81 3.99 9.84
CA ILE A 66 9.32 3.64 8.50
C ILE A 66 10.62 4.43 8.25
N THR A 67 11.69 3.74 7.84
CA THR A 67 13.03 4.32 7.63
C THR A 67 13.33 4.50 6.14
N ARG A 68 13.99 5.61 5.79
CA ARG A 68 14.42 5.98 4.43
C ARG A 68 15.77 5.30 4.10
N ASN A 69 15.89 4.73 2.90
CA ASN A 69 17.18 4.63 2.22
C ASN A 69 17.15 5.67 1.10
N ASP A 70 17.99 6.67 1.24
CA ASP A 70 18.29 7.69 0.24
C ASP A 70 19.18 7.15 -0.89
#